data_AF-A0A7S3XP37-F1
#
_entry.id   AF-A0A7S3XP37-F1
#
_cell.length_a   1.000
_cell.length_b   1.000
_cell.length_c   1.000
_cell.angle_alpha   90.00
_cell.angle_beta   90.00
_cell.angle_gamma   90.00
#
_symmetry.space_group_name_H-M   'P 1'
#
loop_
_entity.id
_entity.type
_entity.pdbx_description
1 polymer ?
#
loop_
_entity_poly.entity_id
_entity_poly.type
_entity_poly.pdbx_seq_one_letter_code
_entity_poly.pdbx_strand_id
1 'polypeptide(L)'
;MLEVTYSYWDGSGHRRVVQVSKGTTIGKFLDLCHKDISQDFPELRGVSGDNLVYIKEDLIIPHNFSFYDLIATKARGKSGPLFHFDVHDDLRLGPVDTRIEKDESHPGKVLQRSWYERNKHIFPASRWEVWEPGKDFGTYTIHGGEIYTKEDKK
;
A
#
# COMPACT_ATOMS: atom_id res chain seq x y z
N MET A 1 12.43 -5.39 13.80
CA MET A 1 11.54 -4.25 13.43
C MET A 1 11.47 -4.23 11.91
N LEU A 2 10.37 -3.73 11.34
CA LEU A 2 10.20 -3.56 9.90
C LEU A 2 10.31 -2.08 9.55
N GLU A 3 11.16 -1.74 8.59
CA GLU A 3 11.22 -0.40 8.02
C GLU A 3 10.15 -0.23 6.94
N VAL A 4 9.28 0.75 7.08
CA VAL A 4 8.24 1.06 6.11
C VAL A 4 8.49 2.44 5.54
N THR A 5 8.77 2.49 4.24
CA THR A 5 8.81 3.74 3.47
C THR A 5 7.40 4.12 3.03
N TYR A 6 7.00 5.36 3.30
CA TYR A 6 5.73 5.92 2.86
C TYR A 6 5.91 7.32 2.25
N SER A 7 4.89 7.82 1.57
CA SER A 7 4.84 9.18 1.06
C SER A 7 3.52 9.83 1.44
N TYR A 8 3.55 10.90 2.22
CA TYR A 8 2.36 11.72 2.45
C TYR A 8 2.03 12.50 1.17
N TRP A 9 0.76 12.53 0.79
CA TRP A 9 0.29 13.20 -0.42
C TRP A 9 -0.64 14.37 -0.09
N ASP A 10 -0.18 15.58 -0.38
CA ASP A 10 -0.93 16.85 -0.30
C ASP A 10 -1.12 17.50 -1.70
N GLY A 11 -0.74 16.79 -2.77
CA GLY A 11 -0.54 17.33 -4.11
C GLY A 11 0.92 17.30 -4.55
N SER A 12 1.84 17.16 -3.58
CA SER A 12 3.23 16.77 -3.76
C SER A 12 3.54 15.51 -2.93
N GLY A 13 4.62 14.81 -3.26
CA GLY A 13 5.04 13.60 -2.54
C GLY A 13 6.07 13.89 -1.46
N HIS A 14 5.76 13.55 -0.22
CA HIS A 14 6.67 13.72 0.93
C HIS A 14 7.13 12.37 1.45
N ARG A 15 8.22 11.83 0.87
CA ARG A 15 8.79 10.53 1.25
C ARG A 15 9.33 10.59 2.68
N ARG A 16 8.94 9.60 3.48
CA ARG A 16 9.27 9.43 4.90
C ARG A 16 9.48 7.94 5.16
N VAL A 17 10.09 7.64 6.30
CA VAL A 17 10.37 6.27 6.75
C VAL A 17 9.95 6.14 8.20
N VAL A 18 9.24 5.07 8.53
CA VAL A 18 8.85 4.76 9.91
C VAL A 18 9.16 3.30 10.22
N GLN A 19 9.62 3.06 11.45
CA GLN A 19 9.90 1.72 11.95
C GLN A 19 8.66 1.17 12.66
N VAL A 20 8.22 -0.03 12.28
CA VAL A 20 7.09 -0.71 12.92
C VAL A 20 7.51 -2.04 13.52
N SER A 21 6.98 -2.36 14.69
CA SER A 21 7.17 -3.67 15.32
C SER A 21 6.18 -4.71 14.78
N LYS A 22 6.42 -5.99 15.11
CA LYS A 22 5.51 -7.09 14.78
C LYS A 22 4.15 -6.87 15.44
N GLY A 23 3.08 -7.04 14.67
CA GLY A 23 1.70 -6.83 15.12
C GLY A 23 1.21 -5.37 15.07
N THR A 24 2.03 -4.43 14.60
CA THR A 24 1.55 -3.07 14.30
C THR A 24 0.61 -3.12 13.11
N THR A 25 -0.65 -2.79 13.36
CA THR A 25 -1.69 -2.69 12.34
C THR A 25 -1.48 -1.46 11.45
N ILE A 26 -2.06 -1.44 10.26
CA ILE A 26 -2.06 -0.28 9.37
C ILE A 26 -2.64 0.94 10.08
N GLY A 27 -3.71 0.79 10.88
CA GLY A 27 -4.25 1.90 11.68
C GLY A 27 -3.21 2.50 12.64
N LYS A 28 -2.51 1.65 13.41
CA LYS A 28 -1.43 2.11 14.31
C LYS A 28 -0.26 2.73 13.55
N PHE A 29 0.08 2.19 12.38
CA PHE A 29 1.08 2.78 11.50
C PHE A 29 0.65 4.18 11.02
N LEU A 30 -0.62 4.36 10.65
CA LEU A 30 -1.16 5.67 10.26
C LEU A 30 -1.13 6.67 11.41
N ASP A 31 -1.36 6.25 12.66
CA ASP A 31 -1.16 7.11 13.84
C ASP A 31 0.31 7.53 14.00
N LEU A 32 1.26 6.65 13.71
CA LEU A 32 2.70 6.98 13.73
C LEU A 32 3.05 7.96 12.62
N CYS A 33 2.58 7.72 11.39
CA CYS A 33 2.75 8.64 10.27
C CYS A 33 2.14 10.00 10.61
N HIS A 34 0.94 10.05 11.15
CA HIS A 34 0.26 11.28 11.55
C HIS A 34 1.08 12.11 12.53
N LYS A 35 1.62 11.48 13.59
CA LYS A 35 2.48 12.15 14.57
C LYS A 35 3.74 12.74 13.93
N ASP A 36 4.32 12.04 12.97
CA ASP A 36 5.51 12.48 12.22
C ASP A 36 5.19 13.70 11.33
N ILE A 37 4.12 13.64 10.53
CA ILE A 37 3.81 14.68 9.54
C ILE A 37 3.03 15.87 10.11
N SER A 38 2.28 15.72 11.21
CA SER A 38 1.46 16.82 11.76
C SER A 38 2.24 18.04 12.26
N GLN A 39 3.56 17.89 12.46
CA GLN A 39 4.46 18.99 12.78
C GLN A 39 4.66 19.91 11.56
N ASP A 40 4.88 19.30 10.40
CA ASP A 40 5.19 19.95 9.13
C ASP A 40 3.93 20.45 8.38
N PHE A 41 2.79 19.78 8.60
CA PHE A 41 1.53 20.00 7.88
C PHE A 41 0.41 20.40 8.85
N PRO A 42 0.19 21.72 9.08
CA PRO A 42 -0.76 22.21 10.06
C PRO A 42 -2.20 21.73 9.87
N GLU A 43 -2.61 21.45 8.62
CA GLU A 43 -3.94 20.93 8.28
C GLU A 43 -4.20 19.53 8.87
N LEU A 44 -3.16 18.82 9.29
CA LEU A 44 -3.28 17.51 9.91
C LEU A 44 -3.40 17.56 11.43
N ARG A 45 -3.11 18.68 12.11
CA ARG A 45 -3.09 18.73 13.59
C ARG A 45 -4.40 18.35 14.28
N GLY A 46 -5.53 18.50 13.59
CA GLY A 46 -6.86 18.11 14.08
C GLY A 46 -7.41 16.79 13.51
N VAL A 47 -6.62 16.07 12.71
CA VAL A 47 -7.04 14.85 12.01
C VAL A 47 -6.56 13.63 12.81
N SER A 48 -7.42 12.64 13.03
CA SER A 48 -7.00 11.34 13.60
C SER A 48 -6.33 10.47 12.54
N GLY A 49 -5.42 9.57 12.93
CA GLY A 49 -4.87 8.54 12.03
C GLY A 49 -5.95 7.63 11.42
N ASP A 50 -7.10 7.47 12.09
CA ASP A 50 -8.27 6.77 11.55
C ASP A 50 -8.86 7.43 10.29
N ASN A 51 -8.65 8.74 10.15
CA ASN A 51 -9.04 9.54 9.00
C ASN A 51 -7.95 9.61 7.93
N LEU A 52 -6.86 8.85 8.08
CA LEU A 52 -5.90 8.61 7.03
C LEU A 52 -6.20 7.28 6.32
N VAL A 53 -5.61 7.11 5.14
CA VAL A 53 -5.69 5.91 4.32
C VAL A 53 -4.29 5.57 3.84
N TYR A 54 -3.92 4.30 3.93
CA TYR A 54 -2.70 3.75 3.34
C TYR A 54 -3.01 3.04 2.04
N ILE A 55 -2.31 3.43 0.97
CA ILE A 55 -2.42 2.81 -0.35
C ILE A 55 -1.07 2.23 -0.74
N LYS A 56 -1.02 0.94 -1.06
CA LYS A 56 0.17 0.31 -1.64
C LYS A 56 -0.12 -0.07 -3.09
N GLU A 57 0.69 0.45 -4.02
CA GLU A 57 0.41 0.43 -5.46
C GLU A 57 -0.96 1.08 -5.76
N ASP A 58 -1.98 0.26 -6.08
CA ASP A 58 -3.37 0.65 -6.33
C ASP A 58 -4.34 0.09 -5.29
N LEU A 59 -3.84 -0.41 -4.16
CA LEU A 59 -4.66 -1.08 -3.16
C LEU A 59 -4.73 -0.31 -1.86
N ILE A 60 -5.95 0.01 -1.44
CA ILE A 60 -6.22 0.56 -0.11
C ILE A 60 -6.15 -0.58 0.89
N ILE A 61 -5.20 -0.49 1.81
CA ILE A 61 -4.99 -1.55 2.80
C ILE A 61 -5.86 -1.27 4.03
N PRO A 62 -6.72 -2.22 4.46
CA PRO A 62 -7.60 -2.00 5.61
C PRO A 62 -6.82 -1.85 6.93
N HIS A 63 -7.36 -1.05 7.84
CA HIS A 63 -6.67 -0.63 9.08
C HIS A 63 -6.43 -1.77 10.08
N ASN A 64 -7.22 -2.84 9.99
CA ASN A 64 -7.17 -3.99 10.89
C ASN A 64 -6.08 -5.02 10.54
N PHE A 65 -5.48 -4.95 9.34
CA PHE A 65 -4.35 -5.79 8.98
C PHE A 65 -3.05 -5.19 9.51
N SER A 66 -2.08 -6.04 9.84
CA SER A 66 -0.69 -5.63 10.06
C SER A 66 0.16 -5.84 8.82
N PHE A 67 1.28 -5.13 8.73
CA PHE A 67 2.28 -5.41 7.69
C PHE A 67 2.70 -6.88 7.70
N TYR A 68 2.81 -7.49 8.89
CA TYR A 68 3.19 -8.89 9.04
C TYR A 68 2.12 -9.86 8.54
N ASP A 69 0.83 -9.52 8.63
CA ASP A 69 -0.24 -10.32 8.03
C ASP A 69 -0.11 -10.30 6.49
N LEU A 70 0.12 -9.12 5.91
CA LEU A 70 0.31 -8.94 4.47
C LEU A 70 1.58 -9.64 3.98
N ILE A 71 2.66 -9.59 4.77
CA ILE A 71 3.90 -10.33 4.55
C ILE A 71 3.64 -11.85 4.51
N ALA A 72 3.06 -12.37 5.60
CA ALA A 72 2.91 -13.81 5.80
C ALA A 72 1.99 -14.44 4.75
N THR A 73 0.96 -13.71 4.33
CA THR A 73 0.02 -14.12 3.28
C THR A 73 0.56 -13.91 1.87
N LYS A 74 1.76 -13.34 1.71
CA LYS A 74 2.34 -12.94 0.42
C LYS A 74 1.36 -12.10 -0.39
N ALA A 75 0.76 -11.10 0.25
CA ALA A 75 -0.29 -10.27 -0.35
C ALA A 75 0.11 -9.75 -1.74
N ARG A 76 -0.79 -9.95 -2.72
CA ARG A 76 -0.59 -9.54 -4.11
C ARG A 76 -1.68 -8.55 -4.53
N GLY A 77 -1.31 -7.67 -5.44
CA GLY A 77 -2.22 -6.79 -6.17
C GLY A 77 -2.16 -7.05 -7.67
N LYS A 78 -2.65 -6.07 -8.43
CA LYS A 78 -2.74 -6.11 -9.90
C LYS A 78 -1.39 -6.34 -10.59
N SER A 79 -0.33 -5.80 -10.00
CA SER A 79 1.01 -5.80 -10.59
C SER A 79 1.94 -6.88 -10.02
N GLY A 80 1.43 -7.74 -9.12
CA GLY A 80 2.25 -8.75 -8.43
C GLY A 80 2.30 -8.54 -6.92
N PRO A 81 3.37 -9.00 -6.24
CA PRO A 81 3.51 -8.86 -4.79
C PRO A 81 3.44 -7.39 -4.35
N LEU A 82 2.67 -7.10 -3.30
CA LEU A 82 2.57 -5.74 -2.74
C LEU A 82 3.87 -5.28 -2.06
N PHE A 83 4.73 -6.22 -1.72
CA PHE A 83 5.95 -5.98 -1.00
C PHE A 83 6.98 -7.01 -1.45
N HIS A 84 8.18 -6.55 -1.77
CA HIS A 84 9.32 -7.42 -2.00
C HIS A 84 10.01 -7.67 -0.66
N PHE A 85 9.88 -8.90 -0.17
CA PHE A 85 10.64 -9.32 1.00
C PHE A 85 11.87 -10.05 0.51
N ASP A 86 13.01 -9.39 0.60
CA ASP A 86 14.28 -10.11 0.64
C ASP A 86 14.27 -10.88 1.97
N VAL A 87 14.06 -12.20 1.91
CA VAL A 87 13.86 -13.08 3.09
C VAL A 87 15.17 -13.30 3.86
N HIS A 88 16.12 -12.37 3.78
CA HIS A 88 17.48 -12.60 4.27
C HIS A 88 17.69 -12.28 5.75
N ASP A 89 16.72 -11.74 6.49
CA ASP A 89 17.01 -11.30 7.87
C ASP A 89 16.25 -12.00 9.02
N ASP A 90 15.43 -13.04 8.80
CA ASP A 90 14.97 -13.85 9.97
C ASP A 90 14.37 -15.27 9.72
N LEU A 91 14.58 -15.89 8.56
CA LEU A 91 14.21 -17.31 8.36
C LEU A 91 15.29 -18.02 7.53
N ARG A 92 16.28 -18.62 8.21
CA ARG A 92 17.20 -19.59 7.59
C ARG A 92 16.42 -20.80 7.08
N LEU A 93 15.99 -20.79 5.82
CA LEU A 93 15.52 -21.95 5.08
C LEU A 93 16.14 -21.98 3.68
N GLY A 94 17.37 -22.51 3.61
CA GLY A 94 17.98 -23.05 2.39
C GLY A 94 18.33 -22.06 1.26
N PRO A 95 19.19 -22.47 0.31
CA PRO A 95 19.58 -21.62 -0.81
C PRO A 95 18.45 -21.58 -1.84
N VAL A 96 17.69 -20.49 -1.87
CA VAL A 96 16.75 -20.21 -2.95
C VAL A 96 17.40 -19.24 -3.92
N ASP A 97 17.56 -19.73 -5.15
CA ASP A 97 18.10 -19.06 -6.34
C ASP A 97 17.58 -17.61 -6.47
N THR A 98 18.42 -16.65 -6.09
CA THR A 98 18.15 -15.20 -6.14
C THR A 98 18.26 -14.70 -7.58
N ARG A 99 17.22 -14.94 -8.38
CA ARG A 99 16.90 -14.06 -9.52
C ARG A 99 16.21 -12.82 -8.95
N ILE A 100 17.04 -11.86 -8.56
CA ILE A 100 16.64 -10.57 -8.01
C ILE A 100 15.92 -9.80 -9.13
N GLU A 101 14.61 -9.97 -9.24
CA GLU A 101 13.74 -8.93 -9.81
C GLU A 101 13.75 -7.78 -8.80
N LYS A 102 14.71 -6.89 -9.00
CA LYS A 102 14.90 -5.66 -8.22
C LYS A 102 13.85 -4.63 -8.67
N ASP A 103 12.57 -4.97 -8.54
CA ASP A 103 11.50 -4.00 -8.78
C ASP A 103 11.26 -3.27 -7.45
N GLU A 104 11.68 -2.01 -7.39
CA GLU A 104 11.51 -1.15 -6.22
C GLU A 104 10.01 -0.95 -6.03
N SER A 105 9.36 -1.74 -5.17
CA SER A 105 7.93 -1.50 -4.87
C SER A 105 7.79 -0.04 -4.43
N HIS A 106 6.89 0.70 -5.09
CA HIS A 106 6.76 2.12 -4.85
C HIS A 106 6.44 2.37 -3.37
N PRO A 107 6.93 3.47 -2.77
CA PRO A 107 6.55 3.79 -1.40
C PRO A 107 5.02 3.90 -1.31
N GLY A 108 4.47 3.34 -0.24
CA GLY A 108 3.03 3.41 -0.03
C GLY A 108 2.58 4.86 0.21
N LYS A 109 1.42 5.23 -0.31
CA LYS A 109 0.87 6.58 -0.18
C LYS A 109 0.04 6.68 1.09
N VAL A 110 0.18 7.78 1.81
CA VAL A 110 -0.65 8.15 2.96
C VAL A 110 -1.37 9.45 2.64
N LEU A 111 -2.68 9.47 2.81
CA LEU A 111 -3.51 10.65 2.53
C LEU A 111 -4.78 10.65 3.36
N GLN A 112 -5.44 11.80 3.43
CA GLN A 112 -6.70 11.92 4.17
C GLN A 112 -7.83 11.17 3.49
N ARG A 113 -8.62 10.42 4.25
CA ARG A 113 -9.84 9.73 3.82
C ARG A 113 -10.80 10.69 3.13
N SER A 114 -10.99 11.89 3.67
CA SER A 114 -11.86 12.91 3.06
C SER A 114 -11.37 13.36 1.68
N TRP A 115 -10.05 13.36 1.44
CA TRP A 115 -9.51 13.63 0.11
C TRP A 115 -9.84 12.48 -0.83
N TYR A 116 -9.60 11.23 -0.40
CA TYR A 116 -9.94 10.06 -1.22
C TYR A 116 -11.42 10.05 -1.60
N GLU A 117 -12.34 10.21 -0.64
CA GLU A 117 -13.78 10.17 -0.91
C GLU A 117 -14.23 11.24 -1.93
N ARG A 118 -13.61 12.42 -1.91
CA ARG A 118 -13.88 13.49 -2.88
C ARG A 118 -13.26 13.20 -4.25
N ASN A 119 -12.11 12.55 -4.29
CA ASN A 119 -11.30 12.42 -5.51
C ASN A 119 -11.33 11.02 -6.14
N LYS A 120 -11.99 10.02 -5.52
CA LYS A 120 -12.05 8.62 -5.99
C LYS A 120 -12.70 8.40 -7.36
N HIS A 121 -13.24 9.44 -7.99
CA HIS A 121 -13.76 9.39 -9.36
C HIS A 121 -12.74 9.88 -10.40
N ILE A 122 -11.59 10.40 -9.97
CA ILE A 122 -10.53 10.97 -10.80
C ILE A 122 -9.33 10.02 -10.81
N PHE A 123 -8.65 9.89 -11.95
CA PHE A 123 -7.41 9.13 -12.06
C PHE A 123 -6.27 9.78 -11.25
N PRO A 124 -5.42 9.02 -10.52
CA PRO A 124 -5.40 7.56 -10.42
C PRO A 124 -6.30 6.97 -9.32
N ALA A 125 -6.89 7.80 -8.46
CA ALA A 125 -7.67 7.35 -7.29
C ALA A 125 -8.88 6.48 -7.66
N SER A 126 -9.44 6.67 -8.86
CA SER A 126 -10.52 5.85 -9.40
C SER A 126 -10.16 4.40 -9.67
N ARG A 127 -8.87 4.06 -9.73
CA ARG A 127 -8.42 2.67 -9.85
C ARG A 127 -8.14 1.99 -8.52
N TRP A 128 -8.14 2.76 -7.44
CA TRP A 128 -7.87 2.21 -6.13
C TRP A 128 -9.04 1.39 -5.65
N GLU A 129 -8.75 0.19 -5.19
CA GLU A 129 -9.73 -0.71 -4.59
C GLU A 129 -9.24 -1.18 -3.22
N VAL A 130 -10.17 -1.60 -2.38
CA VAL A 130 -9.83 -2.14 -1.07
C VAL A 130 -9.18 -3.51 -1.26
N TRP A 131 -8.05 -3.73 -0.58
CA TRP A 131 -7.41 -5.03 -0.56
C TRP A 131 -8.22 -6.02 0.27
N GLU A 132 -8.43 -7.22 -0.28
CA GLU A 132 -9.15 -8.31 0.33
C GLU A 132 -8.26 -9.57 0.30
N PRO A 133 -8.16 -10.33 1.40
CA PRO A 133 -7.39 -11.56 1.43
C PRO A 133 -7.89 -12.57 0.40
N GLY A 134 -6.98 -13.13 -0.40
CA GLY A 134 -7.29 -14.20 -1.36
C GLY A 134 -8.03 -13.77 -2.62
N LYS A 135 -8.36 -12.48 -2.77
CA LYS A 135 -8.94 -11.95 -4.01
C LYS A 135 -7.89 -11.94 -5.13
N ASP A 136 -8.28 -12.42 -6.30
CA ASP A 136 -7.50 -12.24 -7.53
C ASP A 136 -7.81 -10.85 -8.11
N PHE A 137 -6.80 -9.99 -8.15
CA PHE A 137 -6.92 -8.62 -8.65
C PHE A 137 -6.71 -8.52 -10.17
N GLY A 138 -6.44 -9.66 -10.85
CA GLY A 138 -6.16 -9.70 -12.28
C GLY A 138 -4.86 -9.00 -12.65
N THR A 139 -4.61 -8.88 -13.96
CA THR A 139 -3.39 -8.25 -14.48
C THR A 139 -3.54 -6.73 -14.58
N TYR A 140 -2.53 -5.99 -14.12
CA TYR A 140 -2.41 -4.55 -14.29
C TYR A 140 -2.45 -4.14 -15.77
N THR A 141 -3.48 -3.38 -16.16
CA THR A 141 -3.56 -2.75 -17.49
C THR A 141 -3.16 -1.27 -17.39
N ILE A 142 -2.17 -0.85 -18.18
CA ILE A 142 -1.66 0.54 -18.21
C ILE A 142 -2.57 1.47 -19.03
N HIS A 143 -3.52 0.91 -19.78
CA HIS A 143 -4.41 1.68 -20.65
C HIS A 143 -5.85 1.54 -20.19
N GLY A 144 -6.53 2.67 -20.01
CA GLY A 144 -7.98 2.75 -19.94
C GLY A 144 -8.54 2.22 -21.26
N GLY A 145 -8.89 0.95 -21.28
CA GLY A 145 -9.44 0.25 -22.42
C GLY A 145 -10.09 -1.03 -21.92
N GLU A 146 -11.38 -1.10 -22.16
CA GLU A 146 -12.33 -2.20 -21.98
C GLU A 146 -11.73 -3.58 -21.65
N ILE A 147 -12.29 -4.17 -20.60
CA ILE A 147 -12.11 -5.59 -20.29
C ILE A 147 -12.73 -6.36 -21.47
N TYR A 148 -11.91 -6.92 -22.36
CA TYR A 148 -12.40 -7.97 -23.24
C TYR A 148 -12.68 -9.21 -22.38
N THR A 149 -13.94 -9.35 -21.97
CA THR A 149 -14.46 -10.61 -21.47
C THR A 149 -14.31 -11.68 -22.55
N LYS A 150 -13.90 -12.88 -22.14
CA LYS A 150 -13.65 -14.05 -23.01
C LYS A 150 -14.91 -14.61 -23.73
N GLU A 151 -15.96 -13.80 -23.93
CA GLU A 151 -17.20 -14.23 -24.59
C GLU A 151 -17.30 -13.83 -26.07
N ASP A 152 -16.45 -12.94 -26.59
CA ASP A 152 -16.56 -12.47 -27.98
C ASP A 152 -15.74 -13.28 -29.00
N LYS A 153 -15.70 -14.60 -28.84
CA LYS A 153 -15.30 -15.50 -29.93
C LYS A 153 -16.45 -16.44 -30.27
N LYS A 154 -17.31 -15.97 -31.18
CA LYS A 154 -18.12 -16.85 -32.02
C LYS A 154 -18.14 -16.36 -33.45
#